data_AF-A0A9D4H6G2-F1
#
_entry.id   AF-A0A9D4H6G2-F1
#
_cell.length_a   1.000
_cell.length_b   1.000
_cell.length_c   1.000
_cell.angle_alpha   90.00
_cell.angle_beta   90.00
_cell.angle_gamma   90.00
#
_symmetry.space_group_name_H-M   'P 1'
#
loop_
_entity.id
_entity.type
_entity.pdbx_description
1 polymer ?
#
loop_
_entity_poly.entity_id
_entity_poly.type
_entity_poly.pdbx_seq_one_letter_code
_entity_poly.pdbx_strand_id
1 'polypeptide(L)'
;MWIIIDHRGEIASQDCGPISHHNGKSGSFSSPNYPNNYANYENCLYPINVTTGHKVCVIINDFAGEECCDYLAFYDGQITSPVLERYM
;
A
#
# COMPACT_ATOMS: atom_id res chain seq x y z
N MET A 1 -1.04 9.60 3.52
CA MET A 1 -1.58 8.24 3.69
C MET A 1 -0.58 7.27 3.08
N TRP A 2 -0.32 6.13 3.72
CA TRP A 2 0.60 5.09 3.23
C TRP A 2 -0.09 3.74 3.12
N ILE A 3 0.41 2.92 2.18
CA ILE A 3 -0.02 1.53 1.98
C ILE A 3 1.22 0.64 1.97
N ILE A 4 1.20 -0.43 2.76
CA ILE A 4 2.30 -1.39 2.91
C ILE A 4 1.85 -2.77 2.42
N ILE A 5 2.75 -3.54 1.80
CA ILE A 5 2.65 -4.98 1.56
C ILE A 5 3.86 -5.60 2.30
N ASP A 6 3.70 -6.45 3.32
CA ASP A 6 4.87 -7.07 3.98
C ASP A 6 4.59 -8.39 4.73
N HIS A 7 5.65 -9.21 4.82
CA HIS A 7 5.80 -10.54 5.42
C HIS A 7 6.51 -10.58 6.80
N ARG A 8 6.97 -9.46 7.40
CA ARG A 8 7.74 -9.50 8.67
C ARG A 8 7.45 -8.45 9.74
N GLY A 9 6.49 -7.55 9.56
CA GLY A 9 6.17 -6.57 10.60
C GLY A 9 7.25 -5.51 10.78
N GLU A 10 8.10 -5.33 9.76
CA GLU A 10 9.08 -4.25 9.70
C GLU A 10 8.47 -3.02 9.03
N ILE A 11 8.97 -1.84 9.38
CA ILE A 11 8.50 -0.57 8.78
C ILE A 11 8.91 -0.56 7.30
N ALA A 12 7.95 -0.38 6.38
CA ALA A 12 8.22 -0.31 4.96
C ALA A 12 9.23 0.78 4.61
N SER A 13 10.25 0.39 3.83
CA SER A 13 11.37 1.26 3.48
C SER A 13 11.59 1.41 1.98
N GLN A 14 10.85 0.68 1.14
CA GLN A 14 11.04 0.69 -0.32
C GLN A 14 9.91 1.42 -1.03
N ASP A 15 10.24 2.46 -1.79
CA ASP A 15 9.33 3.04 -2.77
C ASP A 15 9.20 2.07 -3.96
N CYS A 16 8.03 1.46 -4.12
CA CYS A 16 7.76 0.49 -5.17
C CYS A 16 7.23 1.11 -6.46
N GLY A 17 7.15 2.43 -6.53
CA GLY A 17 6.85 3.17 -7.74
C GLY A 17 5.62 4.07 -7.65
N PRO A 18 5.38 4.84 -8.73
CA PRO A 18 4.32 5.83 -8.73
C PRO A 18 2.93 5.18 -8.82
N ILE A 19 1.93 5.93 -8.36
CA ILE A 19 0.53 5.64 -8.64
C ILE A 19 0.30 5.71 -10.15
N SER A 20 -0.17 4.61 -10.75
CA SER A 20 -0.56 4.50 -12.15
C SER A 20 -1.95 5.08 -12.40
N HIS A 21 -2.26 5.38 -13.67
CA HIS A 21 -3.56 5.94 -14.10
C HIS A 21 -4.02 7.16 -13.28
N HIS A 22 -3.06 7.98 -12.82
CA HIS A 22 -3.32 9.10 -11.94
C HIS A 22 -3.83 10.34 -12.70
N ASN A 23 -5.02 10.82 -12.34
CA ASN A 23 -5.65 12.01 -12.93
C ASN A 23 -5.76 13.20 -11.95
N GLY A 24 -5.07 13.14 -10.80
CA GLY A 24 -5.13 14.15 -9.74
C GLY A 24 -6.26 13.97 -8.73
N LYS A 25 -7.25 13.11 -9.00
CA LYS A 25 -8.35 12.78 -8.07
C LYS A 25 -8.43 11.30 -7.75
N SER A 26 -8.00 10.46 -8.68
CA SER A 26 -7.95 9.02 -8.56
C SER A 26 -6.71 8.49 -9.25
N GLY A 27 -6.30 7.31 -8.85
CA GLY A 27 -5.27 6.51 -9.49
C GLY A 27 -5.34 5.09 -8.94
N SER A 28 -4.43 4.26 -9.42
CA SER A 28 -4.31 2.85 -9.06
C SER A 28 -2.85 2.53 -8.78
N PHE A 29 -2.60 1.49 -8.01
CA PHE A 29 -1.27 0.90 -7.90
C PHE A 29 -1.45 -0.60 -7.74
N SER A 30 -0.39 -1.34 -8.01
CA SER A 30 -0.37 -2.79 -7.93
C SER A 30 0.95 -3.19 -7.31
N SER A 31 0.99 -4.38 -6.71
CA SER A 31 2.23 -4.97 -6.25
C SER A 31 3.27 -5.04 -7.38
N PRO A 32 4.57 -4.99 -7.06
CA PRO A 32 5.60 -5.24 -8.06
C PRO A 32 5.34 -6.55 -8.80
N ASN A 33 5.55 -6.55 -10.11
CA ASN A 33 5.33 -7.69 -11.02
C ASN A 33 3.87 -8.10 -11.29
N TYR A 34 2.88 -7.46 -10.67
CA TYR A 34 1.47 -7.73 -10.95
C TYR A 34 1.20 -7.71 -12.48
N PRO A 35 0.51 -8.73 -13.05
CA PRO A 35 -0.31 -9.73 -12.37
C PRO A 35 0.43 -10.99 -11.87
N ASN A 36 1.75 -11.04 -11.95
CA ASN A 36 2.53 -12.12 -11.34
C ASN A 36 2.75 -11.87 -9.85
N ASN A 37 3.24 -12.88 -9.13
CA ASN A 37 3.58 -12.77 -7.72
C ASN A 37 4.64 -11.68 -7.49
N TYR A 38 4.48 -10.94 -6.40
CA TYR A 38 5.54 -10.08 -5.87
C TYR A 38 6.70 -10.94 -5.35
N ALA A 39 7.88 -10.34 -5.21
CA ALA A 39 9.03 -11.07 -4.69
C ALA A 39 8.85 -11.38 -3.20
N ASN A 40 9.46 -12.46 -2.73
CA ASN A 40 9.58 -12.65 -1.28
C ASN A 40 10.37 -11.48 -0.69
N TYR A 41 10.03 -11.07 0.53
CA TYR A 41 10.72 -9.95 1.18
C TYR A 41 10.42 -8.58 0.59
N GLU A 42 9.37 -8.48 -0.22
CA GLU A 42 8.90 -7.19 -0.73
C GLU A 42 8.22 -6.42 0.40
N ASN A 43 8.78 -5.25 0.75
CA ASN A 43 8.24 -4.35 1.76
C ASN A 43 7.96 -2.98 1.15
N CYS A 44 6.86 -2.92 0.41
CA CYS A 44 6.52 -1.78 -0.43
C CYS A 44 5.85 -0.65 0.33
N LEU A 45 6.14 0.58 -0.10
CA LEU A 45 5.48 1.80 0.36
C LEU A 45 4.91 2.56 -0.83
N TYR A 46 3.62 2.89 -0.76
CA TYR A 46 2.95 3.76 -1.73
C TYR A 46 2.48 5.07 -1.09
N PRO A 47 3.15 6.22 -1.33
CA PRO A 47 2.70 7.53 -0.87
C PRO A 47 1.41 7.98 -1.57
N ILE A 48 0.38 8.29 -0.79
CA ILE A 48 -0.83 8.97 -1.28
C ILE A 48 -0.93 10.35 -0.64
N ASN A 49 -0.83 11.37 -1.48
CA ASN A 49 -0.96 12.78 -1.12
C ASN A 49 -2.24 13.35 -1.73
N VAL A 50 -3.09 13.95 -0.90
CA VAL A 50 -4.30 14.65 -1.33
C VAL A 50 -4.32 16.06 -0.78
N THR A 51 -5.05 16.95 -1.45
CA THR A 51 -5.23 18.33 -0.99
C THR A 51 -5.92 18.35 0.38
N THR A 52 -5.45 19.22 1.28
CA THR A 52 -6.04 19.43 2.60
C THR A 52 -7.57 19.55 2.53
N GLY A 53 -8.26 18.86 3.44
CA GLY A 53 -9.73 18.83 3.49
C GLY A 53 -10.39 17.71 2.66
N HIS A 54 -9.61 16.98 1.85
CA HIS A 54 -10.10 15.80 1.14
C HIS A 54 -9.78 14.52 1.90
N LYS A 55 -10.57 13.46 1.63
CA LYS A 55 -10.36 12.12 2.18
C LYS A 55 -9.91 11.17 1.07
N VAL A 56 -9.08 10.20 1.44
CA VAL A 56 -8.69 9.09 0.56
C VAL A 56 -9.70 7.96 0.73
N CYS A 57 -10.18 7.42 -0.38
CA CYS A 57 -10.95 6.18 -0.42
C CYS A 57 -10.12 5.14 -1.18
N VAL A 58 -9.92 3.97 -0.59
CA VAL A 58 -9.18 2.88 -1.22
C VAL A 58 -10.15 1.73 -1.52
N ILE A 59 -10.01 1.15 -2.71
CA ILE A 59 -10.74 -0.04 -3.14
C ILE A 59 -9.70 -1.09 -3.50
N ILE A 60 -9.79 -2.26 -2.85
CA ILE A 60 -8.95 -3.41 -3.15
C ILE A 60 -9.69 -4.23 -4.21
N ASN A 61 -9.17 -4.23 -5.44
CA ASN A 61 -9.78 -4.98 -6.55
C ASN A 61 -9.32 -6.43 -6.60
N ASP A 62 -8.08 -6.68 -6.20
CA ASP A 62 -7.46 -8.01 -6.16
C ASP A 62 -6.43 -8.04 -5.03
N PHE A 63 -6.42 -9.15 -4.28
CA PHE A 63 -5.47 -9.39 -3.20
C PHE A 63 -5.20 -10.88 -3.09
N ALA A 64 -3.92 -11.25 -3.20
CA ALA A 64 -3.44 -12.60 -3.07
C ALA A 64 -2.12 -12.57 -2.30
N GLY A 65 -2.21 -12.59 -0.97
CA GLY A 65 -1.06 -12.68 -0.08
C GLY A 65 -1.03 -13.99 0.73
N GLU A 66 0.11 -14.28 1.35
CA GLU A 66 0.24 -15.42 2.27
C GLU A 66 -0.39 -15.08 3.63
N GLU A 67 -1.47 -15.79 4.03
CA GLU A 67 -2.24 -15.52 5.26
C GLU A 67 -1.39 -15.47 6.55
N CYS A 68 -0.26 -16.19 6.58
CA CYS A 68 0.56 -16.30 7.78
C CYS A 68 1.49 -15.11 8.01
N CYS A 69 1.70 -14.27 6.99
CA CYS A 69 2.71 -13.23 7.07
C CYS A 69 2.40 -11.96 6.27
N ASP A 70 1.63 -12.03 5.19
CA ASP A 70 1.42 -10.91 4.29
C ASP A 70 0.15 -10.13 4.64
N TYR A 71 0.26 -8.81 4.63
CA TYR A 71 -0.88 -7.94 4.85
C TYR A 71 -0.76 -6.62 4.08
N LEU A 72 -1.90 -6.01 3.79
CA LEU A 72 -1.99 -4.59 3.46
C LEU A 72 -2.21 -3.77 4.72
N ALA A 73 -1.41 -2.75 4.96
CA ALA A 73 -1.63 -1.83 6.06
C ALA A 73 -1.77 -0.38 5.60
N PHE A 74 -2.78 0.30 6.15
CA PHE A 74 -3.11 1.69 5.85
C PHE A 74 -2.73 2.60 7.00
N TYR A 75 -2.06 3.72 6.72
CA TYR A 75 -1.61 4.66 7.73
C TYR A 75 -2.02 6.09 7.38
N ASP A 76 -2.66 6.80 8.31
CA ASP A 76 -2.87 8.23 8.20
C ASP A 76 -1.70 9.01 8.82
N GLY A 77 -1.12 9.93 8.07
CA GLY A 77 0.12 10.59 8.48
C GLY A 77 1.37 9.82 8.07
N GLN A 78 2.23 9.42 9.01
CA GLN A 78 3.51 8.72 8.77
C GLN A 78 3.36 7.21 8.94
N ILE A 79 4.30 6.41 8.42
CA ILE A 79 4.35 4.95 8.64
C ILE A 79 4.59 4.55 10.10
N THR A 80 5.04 5.51 10.92
CA THR A 80 5.17 5.38 12.37
C THR A 80 3.87 5.71 13.12
N SER A 81 2.85 6.24 12.44
CA SER A 81 1.53 6.43 13.00
C SER A 81 0.89 5.07 13.34
N PRO A 82 -0.10 5.04 14.26
CA PRO A 82 -0.94 3.86 14.42
C PRO A 82 -1.57 3.42 13.08
N VAL A 83 -1.60 2.12 12.85
CA VAL A 83 -2.27 1.53 11.69
C VAL A 83 -3.76 1.86 11.76
N LEU A 84 -4.31 2.40 10.68
CA LEU A 84 -5.76 2.60 10.53
C LEU A 84 -6.47 1.27 10.33
N GLU A 85 -5.95 0.47 9.40
CA GLU A 85 -6.56 -0.79 8.99
C GLU A 85 -5.51 -1.76 8.46
N ARG A 86 -5.73 -3.06 8.71
CA ARG A 86 -4.97 -4.16 8.13
C ARG A 86 -5.90 -5.08 7.36
N TYR A 87 -5.50 -5.43 6.15
CA TYR A 87 -6.21 -6.37 5.29
C TYR A 87 -5.30 -7.57 5.00
N MET A 88 -5.87 -8.78 5.06
CA MET A 88 -5.20 -10.08 4.90
C MET A 88 -5.98 -10.96 3.95
#